data_AF-M0CIJ9-F1
#
_entry.id   AF-M0CIJ9-F1
#
_cell.length_a   1.000
_cell.length_b   1.000
_cell.length_c   1.000
_cell.angle_alpha   90.00
_cell.angle_beta   90.00
_cell.angle_gamma   90.00
#
_symmetry.space_group_name_H-M   'P 1'
#
loop_
_entity.id
_entity.type
_entity.pdbx_description
1 polymer ?
#
loop_
_entity_poly.entity_id
_entity_poly.type
_entity_poly.pdbx_seq_one_letter_code
_entity_poly.pdbx_strand_id
1 'polypeptide(L)'
;MQLGGIRNQVGYCAAGRRVSAWRPGSGITDRGTIPCPGRGLDRLRFRVLNAGRTKRLLGPLVGAYTTTNVWPVGAEGLVATVGRRAFVSSDGGRSWSVTRELPASSGPMGVLPTSLCEHDGELYLAEYPLGDEDARVLASDDDGRSWSPYHVQEDARHFHGLFHDPYGGRLWATTGDTDRESAVGYFDDGRFRPVGSGSQRWRAVGLAFTPDAVLWGMDCPYVDTVELLALPRDRIGAAEPEPETVGTTTESVYYVETLSVGGESVVVAATAAECGTDSTAPTAERADSGSRTARVLAATSATGYREWRELCSFTRRSSVGESLSALPAASAYVFVRANDELGLVINPYNTSRHHGEILQVPPSDLERLLFDDDPEAVPTVGGPGRSERTHD
;
A
#
# COMPACT_ATOMS: atom_id res chain seq x y z
N MET A 1 1.66 12.34 -7.56
CA MET A 1 2.73 11.33 -7.34
C MET A 1 2.21 10.26 -6.41
N GLN A 2 2.78 9.07 -6.44
CA GLN A 2 2.55 8.02 -5.45
C GLN A 2 3.67 8.07 -4.41
N LEU A 3 3.33 8.07 -3.12
CA LEU A 3 4.24 7.84 -2.00
C LEU A 3 4.53 6.34 -1.90
N GLY A 4 5.80 5.97 -1.85
CA GLY A 4 6.21 4.58 -1.74
C GLY A 4 6.64 4.18 -0.33
N GLY A 5 7.51 4.98 0.31
CA GLY A 5 7.94 4.74 1.68
C GLY A 5 8.66 5.93 2.30
N ILE A 6 8.87 5.89 3.61
CA ILE A 6 9.56 6.93 4.39
C ILE A 6 10.76 6.29 5.08
N ARG A 7 11.92 6.97 5.06
CA ARG A 7 13.10 6.60 5.85
C ARG A 7 13.84 7.87 6.26
N ASN A 8 14.29 7.94 7.51
CA ASN A 8 15.00 9.10 8.05
C ASN A 8 14.28 10.43 7.77
N GLN A 9 12.96 10.45 8.01
CA GLN A 9 12.08 11.60 7.74
C GLN A 9 12.03 12.07 6.28
N VAL A 10 12.45 11.24 5.33
CA VAL A 10 12.37 11.49 3.89
C VAL A 10 11.38 10.53 3.26
N GLY A 11 10.33 11.06 2.64
CA GLY A 11 9.43 10.28 1.80
C GLY A 11 10.01 10.11 0.39
N TYR A 12 9.90 8.92 -0.18
CA TYR A 12 10.26 8.66 -1.56
C TYR A 12 9.00 8.42 -2.39
N CYS A 13 8.92 9.15 -3.50
CA CYS A 13 7.72 9.22 -4.32
C CYS A 13 8.04 8.92 -5.79
N ALA A 14 7.07 8.36 -6.49
CA ALA A 14 7.15 8.08 -7.92
C ALA A 14 6.06 8.82 -8.72
N ALA A 15 6.41 9.27 -9.93
CA ALA A 15 5.47 9.84 -10.90
C ALA A 15 5.74 9.24 -12.29
N GLY A 16 5.14 8.08 -12.55
CA GLY A 16 5.67 7.18 -13.59
C GLY A 16 7.08 6.78 -13.18
N ARG A 17 8.05 6.86 -14.10
CA ARG A 17 9.45 6.47 -13.82
C ARG A 17 10.29 7.51 -13.09
N ARG A 18 9.78 8.72 -12.89
CA ARG A 18 10.51 9.76 -12.16
C ARG A 18 10.40 9.49 -10.67
N VAL A 19 11.53 9.48 -9.98
CA VAL A 19 11.63 9.31 -8.55
C VAL A 19 12.05 10.64 -7.92
N SER A 20 11.39 11.01 -6.84
CA SER A 20 11.63 12.24 -6.10
C SER A 20 11.63 11.96 -4.61
N ALA A 21 12.35 12.79 -3.85
CA ALA A 21 12.27 12.81 -2.39
C ALA A 21 11.36 13.94 -1.93
N TRP A 22 10.59 13.70 -0.89
CA TRP A 22 9.77 14.67 -0.19
C TRP A 22 10.30 14.84 1.23
N ARG A 23 10.40 16.09 1.68
CA ARG A 23 10.72 16.45 3.05
C ARG A 23 9.68 17.46 3.57
N PRO A 24 9.22 17.33 4.83
CA PRO A 24 8.41 18.36 5.47
C PRO A 24 9.06 19.74 5.36
N GLY A 25 8.26 20.77 5.05
CA GLY A 25 8.70 22.16 4.89
C GLY A 25 9.56 22.47 3.65
N SER A 26 10.39 21.52 3.19
CA SER A 26 11.26 21.69 2.02
C SER A 26 10.62 21.26 0.69
N GLY A 27 9.51 20.51 0.75
CA GLY A 27 8.78 20.06 -0.43
C GLY A 27 9.48 18.92 -1.19
N ILE A 28 9.30 18.90 -2.51
CA ILE A 28 9.71 17.80 -3.39
C ILE A 28 11.00 18.16 -4.12
N THR A 29 11.99 17.27 -4.09
CA THR A 29 13.25 17.36 -4.84
C THR A 29 13.39 16.16 -5.78
N ASP A 30 13.73 16.41 -7.05
CA ASP A 30 13.95 15.35 -8.04
C ASP A 30 15.21 14.54 -7.69
N ARG A 31 15.16 13.21 -7.90
CA ARG A 31 16.30 12.32 -7.64
C ARG A 31 16.84 11.71 -8.92
N GLY A 32 15.95 11.20 -9.76
CA GLY A 32 16.34 10.58 -11.01
C GLY A 32 15.17 9.90 -11.71
N THR A 33 15.48 9.16 -12.78
CA THR A 33 14.48 8.47 -13.59
C THR A 33 14.90 7.02 -13.80
N ILE A 34 14.04 6.09 -13.39
CA ILE A 34 14.22 4.65 -13.62
C ILE A 34 14.30 4.42 -15.14
N PRO A 35 15.34 3.73 -15.68
CA PRO A 35 15.55 3.60 -17.11
C PRO A 35 14.44 2.80 -17.81
N CYS A 36 14.26 3.03 -19.12
CA CYS A 36 13.43 2.15 -19.94
C CYS A 36 14.21 0.87 -20.26
N PRO A 37 13.82 -0.29 -19.73
CA PRO A 37 14.60 -1.49 -19.92
C PRO A 37 14.16 -2.22 -21.19
N GLY A 38 15.08 -2.97 -21.79
CA GLY A 38 14.87 -3.68 -23.05
C GLY A 38 15.32 -2.93 -24.30
N ARG A 39 15.15 -3.58 -25.46
CA ARG A 39 15.52 -3.07 -26.80
C ARG A 39 14.30 -3.10 -27.73
N GLY A 40 14.37 -2.41 -28.87
CA GLY A 40 13.36 -2.50 -29.94
C GLY A 40 11.92 -2.16 -29.50
N LEU A 41 10.96 -3.01 -29.91
CA LEU A 41 9.53 -2.82 -29.70
C LEU A 41 9.12 -2.85 -28.23
N ASP A 42 9.76 -3.67 -27.39
CA ASP A 42 9.45 -3.73 -25.95
C ASP A 42 9.81 -2.43 -25.25
N ARG A 43 10.95 -1.82 -25.62
CA ARG A 43 11.34 -0.50 -25.13
C ARG A 43 10.34 0.57 -25.55
N LEU A 44 9.81 0.48 -26.77
CA LEU A 44 8.81 1.42 -27.28
C LEU A 44 7.48 1.27 -26.53
N ARG A 45 6.95 0.04 -26.40
CA ARG A 45 5.73 -0.27 -25.64
C ARG A 45 5.84 0.20 -24.19
N PHE A 46 6.93 -0.14 -23.52
CA PHE A 46 7.22 0.28 -22.15
C PHE A 46 7.27 1.80 -22.02
N ARG A 47 7.91 2.50 -22.97
CA ARG A 47 7.97 3.97 -22.98
C ARG A 47 6.59 4.58 -23.16
N VAL A 48 5.76 4.06 -24.05
CA VAL A 48 4.41 4.58 -24.31
C VAL A 48 3.53 4.41 -23.07
N LEU A 49 3.50 3.24 -22.44
CA LEU A 49 2.70 2.97 -21.25
C LEU A 49 3.11 3.83 -20.04
N ASN A 50 4.41 4.12 -19.92
CA ASN A 50 4.97 4.87 -18.79
C ASN A 50 5.20 6.37 -19.08
N ALA A 51 4.84 6.87 -20.26
CA ALA A 51 5.00 8.27 -20.60
C ALA A 51 3.89 9.12 -19.97
N GLY A 52 4.29 10.23 -19.34
CA GLY A 52 3.33 11.16 -18.72
C GLY A 52 2.31 11.74 -19.71
N ARG A 53 2.66 11.89 -20.99
CA ARG A 53 1.72 12.33 -22.04
C ARG A 53 0.63 11.30 -22.30
N THR A 54 0.97 10.01 -22.42
CA THR A 54 0.00 8.92 -22.59
C THR A 54 -0.93 8.84 -21.40
N LYS A 55 -0.39 8.90 -20.17
CA LYS A 55 -1.21 8.90 -18.94
C LYS A 55 -2.17 10.09 -18.88
N ARG A 56 -1.71 11.30 -19.28
CA ARG A 56 -2.57 12.49 -19.35
C ARG A 56 -3.68 12.38 -20.39
N LEU A 57 -3.39 11.75 -21.52
CA LEU A 57 -4.37 11.50 -22.59
C LEU A 57 -5.43 10.46 -22.18
N LEU A 58 -5.00 9.39 -21.50
CA LEU A 58 -5.90 8.33 -21.04
C LEU A 58 -6.66 8.69 -19.77
N GLY A 59 -6.13 9.59 -18.94
CA GLY A 59 -6.68 9.95 -17.63
C GLY A 59 -8.18 10.30 -17.62
N PRO A 60 -8.72 11.06 -18.59
CA PRO A 60 -10.16 11.32 -18.67
C PRO A 60 -11.02 10.08 -18.95
N LEU A 61 -10.45 9.06 -19.61
CA LEU A 61 -11.16 7.84 -19.99
C LEU A 61 -11.10 6.77 -18.89
N VAL A 62 -9.91 6.52 -18.34
CA VAL A 62 -9.66 5.37 -17.46
C VAL A 62 -9.31 5.77 -16.01
N GLY A 63 -9.23 7.06 -15.70
CA GLY A 63 -8.70 7.54 -14.43
C GLY A 63 -7.16 7.53 -14.38
N ALA A 64 -6.61 7.90 -13.23
CA ALA A 64 -5.17 7.90 -12.99
C ALA A 64 -4.72 6.57 -12.37
N TYR A 65 -3.72 5.93 -12.97
CA TYR A 65 -3.11 4.72 -12.44
C TYR A 65 -1.60 4.88 -12.25
N THR A 66 -1.10 4.26 -11.20
CA THR A 66 0.34 4.17 -10.95
C THR A 66 0.95 2.96 -11.66
N THR A 67 2.25 3.03 -11.90
CA THR A 67 3.06 2.02 -12.61
C THR A 67 4.37 1.76 -11.89
N THR A 68 4.58 2.35 -10.72
CA THR A 68 5.90 2.38 -10.10
C THR A 68 5.77 2.39 -8.60
N ASN A 69 6.32 1.35 -7.97
CA ASN A 69 6.64 1.39 -6.55
C ASN A 69 8.08 1.87 -6.35
N VAL A 70 8.33 2.50 -5.21
CA VAL A 70 9.67 2.86 -4.76
C VAL A 70 9.74 2.71 -3.24
N TRP A 71 10.71 1.96 -2.74
CA TRP A 71 10.91 1.75 -1.30
C TRP A 71 12.31 2.18 -0.91
N PRO A 72 12.46 2.99 0.15
CA PRO A 72 13.77 3.24 0.73
C PRO A 72 14.26 2.00 1.48
N VAL A 73 15.48 1.57 1.16
CA VAL A 73 16.14 0.41 1.76
C VAL A 73 17.56 0.72 2.20
N GLY A 74 18.07 0.03 3.22
CA GLY A 74 19.39 0.31 3.80
C GLY A 74 19.61 1.80 4.15
N ALA A 75 20.86 2.28 4.12
CA ALA A 75 21.15 3.67 4.49
C ALA A 75 20.80 4.69 3.38
N GLU A 76 21.13 4.38 2.12
CA GLU A 76 20.92 5.25 0.95
C GLU A 76 20.32 4.51 -0.26
N GLY A 77 19.91 3.25 -0.06
CA GLY A 77 19.39 2.40 -1.12
C GLY A 77 17.93 2.71 -1.44
N LEU A 78 17.53 2.47 -2.69
CA LEU A 78 16.14 2.41 -3.10
C LEU A 78 15.92 1.15 -3.92
N VAL A 79 14.82 0.46 -3.68
CA VAL A 79 14.27 -0.55 -4.60
C VAL A 79 13.05 0.02 -5.30
N ALA A 80 12.86 -0.31 -6.56
CA ALA A 80 11.68 0.08 -7.31
C ALA A 80 11.20 -1.04 -8.23
N THR A 81 9.90 -1.09 -8.51
CA THR A 81 9.33 -1.99 -9.52
C THR A 81 8.57 -1.21 -10.57
N VAL A 82 8.74 -1.59 -11.85
CA VAL A 82 8.01 -0.99 -12.99
C VAL A 82 7.72 -2.06 -14.03
N GLY A 83 6.45 -2.41 -14.20
CA GLY A 83 6.05 -3.60 -14.93
C GLY A 83 6.79 -4.83 -14.40
N ARG A 84 7.30 -5.69 -15.29
CA ARG A 84 7.90 -6.96 -14.91
C ARG A 84 9.35 -6.87 -14.40
N ARG A 85 9.77 -5.76 -13.80
CA ARG A 85 11.19 -5.55 -13.44
C ARG A 85 11.34 -4.89 -12.10
N ALA A 86 12.25 -5.43 -11.31
CA ALA A 86 12.78 -4.78 -10.12
C ALA A 86 14.10 -4.07 -10.45
N PHE A 87 14.31 -2.94 -9.79
CA PHE A 87 15.48 -2.09 -9.91
C PHE A 87 16.03 -1.75 -8.54
N VAL A 88 17.34 -1.57 -8.48
CA VAL A 88 18.02 -1.04 -7.31
C VAL A 88 18.75 0.26 -7.65
N SER A 89 18.79 1.17 -6.70
CA SER A 89 19.66 2.34 -6.67
C SER A 89 20.41 2.33 -5.35
N SER A 90 21.73 2.55 -5.39
CA SER A 90 22.57 2.67 -4.19
C SER A 90 23.07 4.10 -3.97
N ASP A 91 22.43 5.08 -4.61
CA ASP A 91 22.87 6.47 -4.63
C ASP A 91 21.69 7.45 -4.45
N GLY A 92 20.68 7.04 -3.69
CA GLY A 92 19.49 7.85 -3.39
C GLY A 92 18.62 8.13 -4.63
N GLY A 93 18.64 7.24 -5.62
CA GLY A 93 17.78 7.29 -6.81
C GLY A 93 18.38 8.02 -8.01
N ARG A 94 19.67 8.37 -7.99
CA ARG A 94 20.34 9.08 -9.11
C ARG A 94 20.63 8.12 -10.27
N SER A 95 21.04 6.90 -9.98
CA SER A 95 21.26 5.83 -10.94
C SER A 95 20.54 4.54 -10.54
N TRP A 96 20.21 3.72 -11.54
CA TRP A 96 19.37 2.52 -11.35
C TRP A 96 19.89 1.37 -12.21
N SER A 97 19.88 0.17 -11.63
CA SER A 97 20.20 -1.09 -12.31
C SER A 97 19.02 -2.06 -12.21
N VAL A 98 18.75 -2.81 -13.27
CA VAL A 98 17.76 -3.91 -13.22
C VAL A 98 18.39 -5.08 -12.48
N THR A 99 17.68 -5.65 -11.51
CA THR A 99 18.19 -6.75 -10.67
C THR A 99 17.35 -8.01 -10.79
N ARG A 100 16.09 -7.89 -11.19
CA ARG A 100 15.17 -9.03 -11.34
C ARG A 100 14.15 -8.80 -12.45
N GLU A 101 13.86 -9.84 -13.22
CA GLU A 101 12.64 -9.94 -14.02
C GLU A 101 11.58 -10.67 -13.19
N LEU A 102 10.42 -10.05 -13.05
CA LEU A 102 9.24 -10.56 -12.35
C LEU A 102 8.41 -11.45 -13.30
N PRO A 103 7.41 -12.21 -12.80
CA PRO A 103 6.55 -13.05 -13.62
C PRO A 103 5.98 -12.36 -14.87
N ALA A 104 5.70 -13.16 -15.90
CA ALA A 104 5.29 -12.65 -17.20
C ALA A 104 3.94 -11.91 -17.12
N SER A 105 3.07 -12.37 -16.22
CA SER A 105 1.75 -11.81 -15.93
C SER A 105 1.73 -10.64 -14.94
N SER A 106 2.89 -10.23 -14.39
CA SER A 106 2.94 -9.13 -13.43
C SER A 106 2.32 -7.84 -13.98
N GLY A 107 1.51 -7.19 -13.14
CA GLY A 107 0.79 -5.97 -13.49
C GLY A 107 1.69 -4.75 -13.78
N PRO A 108 1.10 -3.59 -14.08
CA PRO A 108 1.84 -2.38 -14.45
C PRO A 108 2.87 -1.90 -13.40
N MET A 109 2.64 -2.21 -12.12
CA MET A 109 3.55 -1.91 -11.02
C MET A 109 4.54 -3.03 -10.70
N GLY A 110 4.40 -4.20 -11.33
CA GLY A 110 5.15 -5.40 -11.01
C GLY A 110 4.56 -6.17 -9.84
N VAL A 111 4.57 -5.54 -8.68
CA VAL A 111 4.07 -6.10 -7.40
C VAL A 111 3.19 -5.08 -6.67
N LEU A 112 2.52 -5.50 -5.59
CA LEU A 112 1.78 -4.56 -4.76
C LEU A 112 2.73 -3.64 -3.95
N PRO A 113 2.29 -2.43 -3.58
CA PRO A 113 3.09 -1.50 -2.78
C PRO A 113 3.50 -2.05 -1.40
N THR A 114 2.79 -3.06 -0.91
CA THR A 114 2.98 -3.77 0.36
C THR A 114 3.92 -4.98 0.24
N SER A 115 4.44 -5.28 -0.96
CA SER A 115 5.17 -6.52 -1.23
C SER A 115 6.67 -6.50 -0.89
N LEU A 116 7.23 -5.39 -0.38
CA LEU A 116 8.65 -5.32 0.00
C LEU A 116 8.79 -5.00 1.49
N CYS A 117 9.62 -5.80 2.18
CA CYS A 117 9.88 -5.66 3.61
C CYS A 117 11.37 -5.85 3.92
N GLU A 118 11.92 -5.06 4.85
CA GLU A 118 13.20 -5.36 5.48
C GLU A 118 12.95 -6.16 6.76
N HIS A 119 13.65 -7.27 6.94
CA HIS A 119 13.56 -8.10 8.15
C HIS A 119 14.92 -8.74 8.41
N ASP A 120 15.39 -8.69 9.65
CA ASP A 120 16.65 -9.30 10.11
C ASP A 120 17.89 -8.98 9.24
N GLY A 121 17.92 -7.76 8.70
CA GLY A 121 19.03 -7.26 7.88
C GLY A 121 18.97 -7.68 6.40
N GLU A 122 17.93 -8.38 5.98
CA GLU A 122 17.69 -8.78 4.59
C GLU A 122 16.47 -8.07 4.00
N LEU A 123 16.38 -8.06 2.66
CA LEU A 123 15.21 -7.60 1.94
C LEU A 123 14.40 -8.79 1.44
N TYR A 124 13.08 -8.71 1.62
CA TYR A 124 12.13 -9.67 1.11
C TYR A 124 11.19 -9.01 0.10
N LEU A 125 10.94 -9.67 -1.03
CA LEU A 125 10.07 -9.21 -2.10
C LEU A 125 9.07 -10.31 -2.48
N ALA A 126 7.79 -10.04 -2.26
CA ALA A 126 6.69 -10.89 -2.70
C ALA A 126 6.33 -10.60 -4.18
N GLU A 127 6.39 -11.62 -5.03
CA GLU A 127 5.91 -11.55 -6.40
C GLU A 127 4.36 -11.53 -6.41
N TYR A 128 3.79 -10.83 -7.40
CA TYR A 128 2.35 -10.67 -7.57
C TYR A 128 1.93 -11.05 -9.02
N PRO A 129 1.96 -12.35 -9.37
CA PRO A 129 1.48 -12.79 -10.67
C PRO A 129 -0.05 -12.63 -10.79
N LEU A 130 -0.49 -12.35 -12.01
CA LEU A 130 -1.90 -12.30 -12.38
C LEU A 130 -2.29 -13.49 -13.30
N GLY A 131 -1.36 -14.37 -13.62
CA GLY A 131 -1.59 -15.59 -14.38
C GLY A 131 -1.59 -16.81 -13.46
N ASP A 132 -1.25 -17.95 -14.04
CA ASP A 132 -1.15 -19.25 -13.35
C ASP A 132 0.28 -19.52 -12.82
N GLU A 133 1.15 -18.51 -12.81
CA GLU A 133 2.50 -18.66 -12.24
C GLU A 133 2.46 -18.73 -10.71
N ASP A 134 3.22 -19.66 -10.11
CA ASP A 134 3.33 -19.76 -8.64
C ASP A 134 3.83 -18.45 -8.04
N ALA A 135 3.19 -18.03 -6.95
CA ALA A 135 3.62 -16.88 -6.18
C ALA A 135 4.90 -17.20 -5.40
N ARG A 136 5.82 -16.22 -5.33
CA ARG A 136 7.11 -16.41 -4.65
C ARG A 136 7.38 -15.27 -3.69
N VAL A 137 8.07 -15.59 -2.60
CA VAL A 137 8.84 -14.61 -1.86
C VAL A 137 10.31 -14.80 -2.22
N LEU A 138 10.96 -13.71 -2.59
CA LEU A 138 12.39 -13.64 -2.86
C LEU A 138 13.08 -12.99 -1.66
N ALA A 139 14.31 -13.41 -1.35
CA ALA A 139 15.17 -12.78 -0.36
C ALA A 139 16.42 -12.20 -1.04
N SER A 140 16.98 -11.16 -0.42
CA SER A 140 18.22 -10.51 -0.83
C SER A 140 19.01 -10.11 0.42
N ASP A 141 20.27 -10.53 0.47
CA ASP A 141 21.25 -10.22 1.51
C ASP A 141 22.20 -9.08 1.09
N ASP A 142 21.94 -8.44 -0.07
CA ASP A 142 22.84 -7.48 -0.72
C ASP A 142 22.13 -6.19 -1.17
N ASP A 143 21.14 -5.75 -0.38
CA ASP A 143 20.32 -4.56 -0.59
C ASP A 143 19.54 -4.57 -1.94
N GLY A 144 19.12 -5.76 -2.39
CA GLY A 144 18.27 -5.94 -3.56
C GLY A 144 19.03 -6.00 -4.89
N ARG A 145 20.36 -6.15 -4.84
CA ARG A 145 21.22 -6.29 -6.02
C ARG A 145 21.11 -7.68 -6.65
N SER A 146 20.91 -8.71 -5.85
CA SER A 146 20.59 -10.07 -6.26
C SER A 146 19.42 -10.62 -5.44
N TRP A 147 18.72 -11.61 -5.98
CA TRP A 147 17.51 -12.16 -5.39
C TRP A 147 17.51 -13.69 -5.51
N SER A 148 17.26 -14.37 -4.40
CA SER A 148 17.11 -15.83 -4.33
C SER A 148 15.70 -16.20 -3.89
N PRO A 149 15.11 -17.32 -4.38
CA PRO A 149 13.83 -17.79 -3.87
C PRO A 149 13.93 -18.11 -2.38
N TYR A 150 13.04 -17.52 -1.58
CA TYR A 150 12.89 -17.79 -0.15
C TYR A 150 11.71 -18.74 0.10
N HIS A 151 10.59 -18.49 -0.59
CA HIS A 151 9.39 -19.31 -0.49
C HIS A 151 8.65 -19.38 -1.83
N VAL A 152 7.96 -20.50 -2.08
CA VAL A 152 7.04 -20.69 -3.21
C VAL A 152 5.69 -21.11 -2.65
N GLN A 153 4.64 -20.41 -3.06
CA GLN A 153 3.26 -20.62 -2.64
C GLN A 153 2.46 -21.14 -3.83
N GLU A 154 1.97 -22.37 -3.72
CA GLU A 154 1.22 -23.06 -4.77
C GLU A 154 -0.31 -22.98 -4.55
N ASP A 155 -0.73 -22.79 -3.30
CA ASP A 155 -2.15 -22.83 -2.90
C ASP A 155 -2.86 -21.48 -2.92
N ALA A 156 -2.14 -20.41 -3.23
CA ALA A 156 -2.69 -19.07 -3.37
C ALA A 156 -2.04 -18.37 -4.56
N ARG A 157 -2.85 -17.63 -5.32
CA ARG A 157 -2.42 -16.99 -6.57
C ARG A 157 -1.31 -15.95 -6.37
N HIS A 158 -1.32 -15.22 -5.26
CA HIS A 158 -0.31 -14.22 -4.95
C HIS A 158 -0.30 -13.84 -3.47
N PHE A 159 0.81 -13.20 -3.06
CA PHE A 159 0.96 -12.54 -1.76
C PHE A 159 0.47 -11.09 -1.84
N HIS A 160 -0.35 -10.64 -0.90
CA HIS A 160 -0.76 -9.24 -0.84
C HIS A 160 0.31 -8.35 -0.20
N GLY A 161 1.07 -8.86 0.77
CA GLY A 161 2.10 -8.07 1.42
C GLY A 161 3.08 -8.87 2.28
N LEU A 162 4.16 -8.19 2.66
CA LEU A 162 5.19 -8.66 3.59
C LEU A 162 5.39 -7.61 4.68
N PHE A 163 5.49 -8.03 5.93
CA PHE A 163 5.53 -7.11 7.06
C PHE A 163 6.45 -7.61 8.17
N HIS A 164 7.27 -6.72 8.73
CA HIS A 164 8.05 -7.02 9.91
C HIS A 164 7.19 -6.75 11.15
N ASP A 165 7.05 -7.74 12.03
CA ASP A 165 6.41 -7.59 13.33
C ASP A 165 7.44 -7.20 14.39
N PRO A 166 7.46 -5.94 14.87
CA PRO A 166 8.49 -5.48 15.81
C PRO A 166 8.33 -6.05 17.22
N TYR A 167 7.22 -6.71 17.54
CA TYR A 167 6.99 -7.29 18.87
C TYR A 167 7.18 -8.81 18.88
N GLY A 168 6.83 -9.48 17.79
CA GLY A 168 7.05 -10.93 17.62
C GLY A 168 8.39 -11.28 16.97
N GLY A 169 9.05 -10.33 16.32
CA GLY A 169 10.33 -10.53 15.62
C GLY A 169 10.21 -11.50 14.45
N ARG A 170 9.11 -11.45 13.70
CA ARG A 170 8.82 -12.38 12.58
C ARG A 170 8.50 -11.63 11.30
N LEU A 171 8.83 -12.24 10.17
CA LEU A 171 8.33 -11.83 8.85
C LEU A 171 6.92 -12.38 8.64
N TRP A 172 5.94 -11.49 8.58
CA TRP A 172 4.55 -11.77 8.28
C TRP A 172 4.24 -11.60 6.80
N ALA A 173 3.19 -12.30 6.35
CA ALA A 173 2.65 -12.16 5.02
C ALA A 173 1.14 -12.39 4.99
N THR A 174 0.54 -11.87 3.93
CA THR A 174 -0.88 -12.04 3.62
C THR A 174 -1.04 -12.57 2.20
N THR A 175 -2.05 -13.40 1.94
CA THR A 175 -2.28 -14.05 0.63
C THR A 175 -3.74 -14.05 0.24
N GLY A 176 -3.99 -14.19 -1.07
CA GLY A 176 -5.19 -14.79 -1.65
C GLY A 176 -6.46 -13.92 -1.73
N ASP A 177 -7.23 -14.12 -2.79
CA ASP A 177 -8.46 -13.37 -3.07
C ASP A 177 -9.74 -14.13 -2.67
N THR A 178 -9.71 -15.46 -2.63
CA THR A 178 -10.87 -16.31 -2.29
C THR A 178 -10.77 -16.87 -0.88
N ASP A 179 -11.87 -17.35 -0.30
CA ASP A 179 -11.88 -17.93 1.05
C ASP A 179 -10.77 -18.96 1.27
N ARG A 180 -10.55 -19.85 0.30
CA ARG A 180 -9.54 -20.92 0.39
C ARG A 180 -8.10 -20.39 0.33
N GLU A 181 -7.88 -19.30 -0.41
CA GLU A 181 -6.55 -18.72 -0.63
C GLU A 181 -6.20 -17.68 0.43
N SER A 182 -7.22 -17.03 1.01
CA SER A 182 -7.07 -15.94 1.97
C SER A 182 -6.46 -16.44 3.26
N ALA A 183 -5.30 -15.90 3.60
CA ALA A 183 -4.58 -16.22 4.83
C ALA A 183 -3.76 -15.04 5.36
N VAL A 184 -3.62 -15.00 6.68
CA VAL A 184 -2.66 -14.15 7.40
C VAL A 184 -1.74 -15.07 8.17
N GLY A 185 -0.42 -14.90 8.02
CA GLY A 185 0.56 -15.79 8.62
C GLY A 185 1.96 -15.20 8.70
N TYR A 186 2.91 -16.02 9.13
CA TYR A 186 4.32 -15.65 9.22
C TYR A 186 5.22 -16.73 8.64
N PHE A 187 6.47 -16.37 8.35
CA PHE A 187 7.48 -17.32 7.94
C PHE A 187 8.20 -17.92 9.15
N ASP A 188 8.34 -19.24 9.13
CA ASP A 188 9.10 -20.03 10.08
C ASP A 188 10.03 -20.94 9.27
N ASP A 189 11.33 -20.67 9.36
CA ASP A 189 12.38 -21.40 8.64
C ASP A 189 12.11 -21.50 7.12
N GLY A 190 11.75 -20.37 6.49
CA GLY A 190 11.45 -20.27 5.05
C GLY A 190 10.06 -20.81 4.64
N ARG A 191 9.26 -21.29 5.58
CA ARG A 191 7.92 -21.83 5.31
C ARG A 191 6.84 -20.86 5.79
N PHE A 192 5.87 -20.57 4.93
CA PHE A 192 4.69 -19.82 5.32
C PHE A 192 3.83 -20.65 6.28
N ARG A 193 3.51 -20.09 7.44
CA ARG A 193 2.67 -20.66 8.49
C ARG A 193 1.44 -19.75 8.65
N PRO A 194 0.29 -20.12 8.04
CA PRO A 194 -0.96 -19.43 8.29
C PRO A 194 -1.27 -19.46 9.78
N VAL A 195 -1.58 -18.29 10.34
CA VAL A 195 -2.22 -18.20 11.66
C VAL A 195 -3.70 -18.46 11.50
N GLY A 196 -4.32 -17.92 10.46
CA GLY A 196 -5.68 -18.27 10.05
C GLY A 196 -5.89 -18.12 8.55
N SER A 197 -6.91 -18.81 8.05
CA SER A 197 -7.25 -18.90 6.63
C SER A 197 -8.70 -19.38 6.44
N GLY A 198 -9.17 -19.50 5.20
CA GLY A 198 -10.44 -20.19 4.90
C GLY A 198 -11.68 -19.30 4.89
N SER A 199 -11.50 -17.97 4.93
CA SER A 199 -12.58 -16.98 4.95
C SER A 199 -12.08 -15.62 4.49
N GLN A 200 -12.95 -14.81 3.87
CA GLN A 200 -12.68 -13.39 3.58
C GLN A 200 -12.26 -12.57 4.81
N ARG A 201 -12.56 -13.00 6.04
CA ARG A 201 -12.02 -12.34 7.26
C ARG A 201 -10.49 -12.37 7.30
N TRP A 202 -9.85 -13.29 6.59
CA TRP A 202 -8.40 -13.40 6.45
C TRP A 202 -7.87 -12.76 5.15
N ARG A 203 -8.73 -12.16 4.32
CA ARG A 203 -8.32 -11.44 3.11
C ARG A 203 -7.82 -10.04 3.51
N ALA A 204 -6.53 -9.94 3.76
CA ALA A 204 -5.87 -8.73 4.21
C ALA A 204 -4.84 -8.25 3.19
N VAL A 205 -4.76 -6.94 2.96
CA VAL A 205 -3.68 -6.34 2.14
C VAL A 205 -2.56 -5.78 3.01
N GLY A 206 -2.90 -5.08 4.10
CA GLY A 206 -1.95 -4.49 5.04
C GLY A 206 -2.14 -5.01 6.47
N LEU A 207 -1.04 -5.10 7.23
CA LEU A 207 -1.06 -5.46 8.66
C LEU A 207 -0.51 -4.31 9.51
N ALA A 208 -1.16 -4.06 10.64
CA ALA A 208 -0.68 -3.20 11.71
C ALA A 208 -0.34 -4.06 12.94
N PHE A 209 0.77 -3.73 13.61
CA PHE A 209 1.25 -4.45 14.77
C PHE A 209 1.21 -3.56 15.99
N THR A 210 0.66 -4.08 17.08
CA THR A 210 0.67 -3.45 18.39
C THR A 210 1.29 -4.42 19.40
N PRO A 211 1.64 -3.97 20.62
CA PRO A 211 2.16 -4.88 21.65
C PRO A 211 1.20 -6.03 21.99
N ASP A 212 -0.11 -5.84 21.78
CA ASP A 212 -1.15 -6.77 22.23
C ASP A 212 -1.84 -7.52 21.10
N ALA A 213 -1.82 -7.00 19.87
CA ALA A 213 -2.56 -7.59 18.75
C ALA A 213 -1.90 -7.37 17.38
N VAL A 214 -2.35 -8.16 16.41
CA VAL A 214 -2.16 -7.92 14.97
C VAL A 214 -3.50 -7.45 14.40
N LEU A 215 -3.53 -6.32 13.72
CA LEU A 215 -4.76 -5.71 13.19
C LEU A 215 -4.71 -5.57 11.67
N TRP A 216 -5.86 -5.70 11.03
CA TRP A 216 -6.05 -5.47 9.60
C TRP A 216 -7.49 -5.07 9.31
N GLY A 217 -7.77 -4.63 8.10
CA GLY A 217 -9.14 -4.58 7.58
C GLY A 217 -9.30 -5.55 6.41
N MET A 218 -10.53 -5.98 6.16
CA MET A 218 -10.81 -6.87 5.03
C MET A 218 -10.64 -6.14 3.70
N ASP A 219 -10.09 -6.85 2.72
CA ASP A 219 -10.11 -6.47 1.31
C ASP A 219 -11.21 -7.24 0.59
N CYS A 220 -12.47 -6.86 0.83
CA CYS A 220 -13.62 -7.57 0.32
C CYS A 220 -14.69 -6.56 -0.12
N PRO A 221 -14.62 -6.07 -1.37
CA PRO A 221 -15.51 -5.00 -1.83
C PRO A 221 -16.96 -5.43 -1.99
N TYR A 222 -17.23 -6.74 -2.01
CA TYR A 222 -18.55 -7.29 -2.33
C TYR A 222 -19.44 -7.61 -1.12
N VAL A 223 -19.04 -7.18 0.07
CA VAL A 223 -19.85 -7.27 1.29
C VAL A 223 -20.39 -5.90 1.68
N ASP A 224 -21.59 -5.87 2.25
CA ASP A 224 -22.24 -4.62 2.71
C ASP A 224 -21.49 -3.97 3.89
N THR A 225 -20.70 -4.75 4.62
CA THR A 225 -19.94 -4.31 5.78
C THR A 225 -18.58 -4.99 5.78
N VAL A 226 -17.53 -4.17 5.70
CA VAL A 226 -16.13 -4.55 5.79
C VAL A 226 -15.70 -4.44 7.25
N GLU A 227 -15.13 -5.51 7.79
CA GLU A 227 -14.68 -5.54 9.19
C GLU A 227 -13.24 -5.03 9.32
N LEU A 228 -13.00 -4.30 10.41
CA LEU A 228 -11.67 -4.04 10.96
C LEU A 228 -11.46 -5.06 12.06
N LEU A 229 -10.40 -5.85 11.93
CA LEU A 229 -10.16 -7.07 12.66
C LEU A 229 -8.91 -6.95 13.52
N ALA A 230 -8.94 -7.55 14.71
CA ALA A 230 -7.80 -7.68 15.59
C ALA A 230 -7.66 -9.13 16.06
N LEU A 231 -6.47 -9.70 15.91
CA LEU A 231 -6.10 -10.97 16.51
C LEU A 231 -5.20 -10.70 17.73
N PRO A 232 -5.69 -10.96 18.96
CA PRO A 232 -4.85 -10.87 20.15
C PRO A 232 -3.64 -11.81 20.05
N ARG A 233 -2.46 -11.35 20.47
CA ARG A 233 -1.21 -12.09 20.32
C ARG A 233 -1.20 -13.41 21.09
N ASP A 234 -1.88 -13.48 22.23
CA ASP A 234 -2.02 -14.70 23.02
C ASP A 234 -2.85 -15.79 22.32
N ARG A 235 -3.57 -15.44 21.24
CA ARG A 235 -4.28 -16.38 20.37
C ARG A 235 -3.42 -16.93 19.25
N ILE A 236 -2.25 -16.36 18.96
CA ILE A 236 -1.36 -16.86 17.91
C ILE A 236 -0.86 -18.26 18.31
N GLY A 237 -1.16 -19.26 17.47
CA GLY A 237 -0.85 -20.67 17.74
C GLY A 237 -1.94 -21.44 18.49
N ALA A 238 -3.09 -20.81 18.78
CA ALA A 238 -4.30 -21.54 19.16
C ALA A 238 -4.73 -22.49 18.03
N ALA A 239 -5.50 -23.53 18.37
CA ALA A 239 -6.00 -24.50 17.38
C ALA A 239 -6.93 -23.84 16.35
N GLU A 240 -7.75 -22.90 16.81
CA GLU A 240 -8.72 -22.14 16.01
C GLU A 240 -8.65 -20.66 16.44
N PRO A 241 -7.65 -19.90 15.99
CA PRO A 241 -7.56 -18.48 16.31
C PRO A 241 -8.62 -17.73 15.51
N GLU A 242 -9.56 -17.07 16.18
CA GLU A 242 -10.54 -16.20 15.54
C GLU A 242 -10.21 -14.73 15.81
N PRO A 243 -10.19 -13.87 14.78
CA PRO A 243 -10.04 -12.44 14.98
C PRO A 243 -11.35 -11.83 15.52
N GLU A 244 -11.19 -10.83 16.38
CA GLU A 244 -12.27 -10.01 16.88
C GLU A 244 -12.55 -8.86 15.92
N THR A 245 -13.83 -8.52 15.73
CA THR A 245 -14.22 -7.32 15.02
C THR A 245 -14.12 -6.13 15.96
N VAL A 246 -13.21 -5.21 15.65
CA VAL A 246 -12.94 -3.99 16.42
C VAL A 246 -13.48 -2.74 15.75
N GLY A 247 -13.97 -2.84 14.52
CA GLY A 247 -14.62 -1.75 13.83
C GLY A 247 -15.20 -2.20 12.50
N THR A 248 -15.87 -1.29 11.81
CA THR A 248 -16.47 -1.57 10.50
C THR A 248 -16.37 -0.36 9.60
N THR A 249 -16.29 -0.61 8.30
CA THR A 249 -16.41 0.38 7.23
C THR A 249 -17.21 -0.23 6.07
N THR A 250 -17.48 0.56 5.03
CA THR A 250 -18.14 0.10 3.80
C THR A 250 -17.15 -0.22 2.68
N GLU A 251 -15.90 0.22 2.81
CA GLU A 251 -14.87 0.07 1.78
C GLU A 251 -13.73 -0.86 2.20
N SER A 252 -13.20 -1.63 1.25
CA SER A 252 -12.01 -2.45 1.45
C SER A 252 -10.84 -1.65 2.01
N VAL A 253 -10.09 -2.26 2.91
CA VAL A 253 -8.95 -1.65 3.60
C VAL A 253 -7.65 -2.14 2.99
N TYR A 254 -6.88 -1.22 2.40
CA TYR A 254 -5.66 -1.56 1.64
C TYR A 254 -4.38 -1.31 2.41
N TYR A 255 -4.35 -0.27 3.25
CA TYR A 255 -3.15 0.10 4.01
C TYR A 255 -3.51 0.26 5.46
N VAL A 256 -2.70 -0.32 6.34
CA VAL A 256 -2.83 -0.19 7.78
C VAL A 256 -1.44 0.08 8.34
N GLU A 257 -1.33 1.06 9.23
CA GLU A 257 -0.06 1.52 9.78
C GLU A 257 -0.21 1.73 11.29
N THR A 258 0.89 1.72 12.02
CA THR A 258 0.93 1.99 13.47
C THR A 258 1.93 3.09 13.77
N LEU A 259 1.60 3.95 14.73
CA LEU A 259 2.48 4.97 15.31
C LEU A 259 2.15 5.21 16.78
N SER A 260 3.07 5.86 17.49
CA SER A 260 2.82 6.35 18.84
C SER A 260 2.44 7.83 18.83
N VAL A 261 1.35 8.18 19.52
CA VAL A 261 0.90 9.57 19.73
C VAL A 261 0.48 9.73 21.18
N GLY A 262 1.02 10.70 21.89
CA GLY A 262 0.67 10.93 23.31
C GLY A 262 0.99 9.75 24.24
N GLY A 263 1.90 8.85 23.85
CA GLY A 263 2.20 7.61 24.59
C GLY A 263 1.23 6.45 24.32
N GLU A 264 0.18 6.67 23.52
CA GLU A 264 -0.76 5.64 23.08
C GLU A 264 -0.33 5.05 21.74
N SER A 265 -0.69 3.78 21.50
CA SER A 265 -0.58 3.13 20.20
C SER A 265 -1.78 3.52 19.35
N VAL A 266 -1.51 4.13 18.19
CA VAL A 266 -2.54 4.51 17.22
C VAL A 266 -2.42 3.60 16.00
N VAL A 267 -3.54 3.02 15.58
CA VAL A 267 -3.68 2.28 14.33
C VAL A 267 -4.43 3.15 13.34
N VAL A 268 -3.87 3.30 12.13
CA VAL A 268 -4.48 4.04 11.03
C VAL A 268 -4.80 3.07 9.91
N ALA A 269 -6.04 3.09 9.42
CA ALA A 269 -6.51 2.29 8.29
C ALA A 269 -6.93 3.20 7.14
N ALA A 270 -6.45 2.90 5.93
CA ALA A 270 -6.83 3.59 4.71
C ALA A 270 -7.59 2.66 3.77
N THR A 271 -8.78 3.10 3.40
CA THR A 271 -9.69 2.37 2.51
C THR A 271 -9.48 2.76 1.04
N ALA A 272 -10.10 2.01 0.13
CA ALA A 272 -10.11 2.28 -1.31
C ALA A 272 -11.52 2.54 -1.85
N ALA A 273 -11.62 3.41 -2.86
CA ALA A 273 -12.85 3.58 -3.63
C ALA A 273 -12.72 2.80 -4.94
N GLU A 274 -13.12 1.54 -4.91
CA GLU A 274 -12.92 0.56 -5.97
C GLU A 274 -13.93 0.66 -7.10
N CYS A 275 -13.51 0.34 -8.31
CA CYS A 275 -14.38 0.26 -9.48
C CYS A 275 -14.22 -1.08 -10.17
N GLY A 276 -15.29 -1.48 -10.85
CA GLY A 276 -15.31 -2.72 -11.60
C GLY A 276 -15.87 -3.84 -10.74
N THR A 277 -15.78 -5.06 -11.26
CA THR A 277 -16.39 -6.24 -10.67
C THR A 277 -15.26 -7.07 -10.04
N ASP A 278 -15.30 -7.29 -8.73
CA ASP A 278 -14.47 -8.33 -8.12
C ASP A 278 -14.88 -9.69 -8.70
N SER A 279 -13.96 -10.33 -9.41
CA SER A 279 -14.19 -11.62 -10.06
C SER A 279 -14.40 -12.78 -9.09
N THR A 280 -14.08 -12.58 -7.81
CA THR A 280 -14.28 -13.56 -6.74
C THR A 280 -15.63 -13.39 -6.03
N ALA A 281 -16.39 -12.34 -6.36
CA ALA A 281 -17.71 -12.11 -5.78
C ALA A 281 -18.66 -13.29 -6.09
N PRO A 282 -19.48 -13.75 -5.12
CA PRO A 282 -20.42 -14.86 -5.33
C PRO A 282 -21.45 -14.61 -6.43
N THR A 283 -21.80 -13.34 -6.67
CA THR A 283 -22.72 -12.91 -7.71
C THR A 283 -22.24 -11.62 -8.37
N ALA A 284 -22.52 -11.46 -9.67
CA ALA A 284 -22.12 -10.26 -10.43
C ALA A 284 -22.78 -8.96 -9.93
N GLU A 285 -23.91 -9.05 -9.22
CA GLU A 285 -24.66 -7.90 -8.68
C GLU A 285 -24.02 -7.29 -7.43
N ARG A 286 -23.11 -8.02 -6.76
CA ARG A 286 -22.46 -7.58 -5.52
C ARG A 286 -21.02 -7.14 -5.71
N ALA A 287 -20.55 -6.94 -6.93
CA ALA A 287 -19.12 -7.01 -7.20
C ALA A 287 -18.28 -5.77 -6.79
N ASP A 288 -18.90 -4.70 -6.28
CA ASP A 288 -18.20 -3.63 -5.59
C ASP A 288 -19.07 -3.00 -4.49
N SER A 289 -18.46 -2.19 -3.62
CA SER A 289 -19.14 -1.54 -2.50
C SER A 289 -20.05 -0.39 -2.91
N GLY A 290 -20.07 -0.03 -4.20
CA GLY A 290 -20.73 1.17 -4.73
C GLY A 290 -20.13 2.50 -4.25
N SER A 291 -19.17 2.46 -3.31
CA SER A 291 -18.62 3.66 -2.70
C SER A 291 -17.65 4.37 -3.63
N ARG A 292 -17.81 5.70 -3.70
CA ARG A 292 -16.88 6.59 -4.39
C ARG A 292 -15.91 7.29 -3.46
N THR A 293 -15.89 6.93 -2.17
CA THR A 293 -15.15 7.65 -1.15
C THR A 293 -14.13 6.74 -0.51
N ALA A 294 -12.86 7.14 -0.56
CA ALA A 294 -11.79 6.51 0.19
C ALA A 294 -11.51 7.33 1.45
N ARG A 295 -11.44 6.66 2.61
CA ARG A 295 -11.30 7.22 3.96
C ARG A 295 -9.99 6.83 4.61
N VAL A 296 -9.52 7.68 5.52
CA VAL A 296 -8.48 7.38 6.49
C VAL A 296 -9.12 7.38 7.87
N LEU A 297 -9.10 6.24 8.53
CA LEU A 297 -9.68 6.00 9.85
C LEU A 297 -8.55 5.79 10.85
N ALA A 298 -8.76 6.17 12.11
CA ALA A 298 -7.81 5.91 13.18
C ALA A 298 -8.49 5.45 14.46
N ALA A 299 -7.85 4.56 15.20
CA ALA A 299 -8.27 4.09 16.52
C ALA A 299 -7.06 3.94 17.44
N THR A 300 -7.30 3.96 18.75
CA THR A 300 -6.24 4.02 19.77
C THR A 300 -6.30 2.82 20.72
N SER A 301 -5.17 2.52 21.36
CA SER A 301 -5.09 1.51 22.42
C SER A 301 -6.02 1.82 23.59
N ALA A 302 -6.24 3.11 23.92
CA ALA A 302 -7.16 3.54 24.97
C ALA A 302 -8.60 3.03 24.81
N THR A 303 -9.07 2.85 23.57
CA THR A 303 -10.41 2.30 23.28
C THR A 303 -10.37 0.80 22.95
N GLY A 304 -9.22 0.15 23.12
CA GLY A 304 -8.98 -1.21 22.64
C GLY A 304 -9.20 -1.32 21.13
N TYR A 305 -8.95 -0.23 20.40
CA TYR A 305 -9.23 -0.08 18.97
C TYR A 305 -10.70 -0.22 18.56
N ARG A 306 -11.65 -0.05 19.49
CA ARG A 306 -13.09 -0.23 19.24
C ARG A 306 -13.82 1.03 18.78
N GLU A 307 -13.18 2.19 18.88
CA GLU A 307 -13.73 3.47 18.44
C GLU A 307 -12.85 4.05 17.33
N TRP A 308 -13.38 4.02 16.09
CA TRP A 308 -12.68 4.50 14.90
C TRP A 308 -13.17 5.90 14.52
N ARG A 309 -12.24 6.86 14.44
CA ARG A 309 -12.49 8.24 14.01
C ARG A 309 -12.07 8.40 12.54
N GLU A 310 -12.90 9.02 11.72
CA GLU A 310 -12.50 9.42 10.35
C GLU A 310 -11.61 10.66 10.44
N LEU A 311 -10.35 10.54 10.00
CA LEU A 311 -9.41 11.66 9.93
C LEU A 311 -9.64 12.50 8.68
N CYS A 312 -9.84 11.85 7.54
CA CYS A 312 -10.15 12.51 6.28
C CYS A 312 -10.74 11.54 5.25
N SER A 313 -11.34 12.11 4.20
CA SER A 313 -11.91 11.34 3.09
C SER A 313 -11.72 12.03 1.74
N PHE A 314 -11.69 11.21 0.68
CA PHE A 314 -11.41 11.63 -0.67
C PHE A 314 -12.33 10.94 -1.67
N THR A 315 -13.01 11.72 -2.50
CA THR A 315 -13.86 11.18 -3.56
C THR A 315 -13.02 10.76 -4.77
N ARG A 316 -13.27 9.58 -5.31
CA ARG A 316 -12.69 9.11 -6.57
C ARG A 316 -13.04 10.03 -7.74
N ARG A 317 -12.06 10.28 -8.61
CA ARG A 317 -12.25 11.04 -9.84
C ARG A 317 -13.24 10.33 -10.77
N SER A 318 -14.21 11.06 -11.31
CA SER A 318 -15.07 10.55 -12.38
C SER A 318 -14.28 10.34 -13.67
N SER A 319 -14.55 9.25 -14.38
CA SER A 319 -13.98 8.99 -15.70
C SER A 319 -15.06 8.54 -16.67
N VAL A 320 -14.91 8.85 -17.96
CA VAL A 320 -15.93 8.53 -18.98
C VAL A 320 -16.13 7.01 -19.10
N GLY A 321 -15.10 6.21 -18.78
CA GLY A 321 -15.19 4.75 -18.75
C GLY A 321 -16.17 4.22 -17.71
N GLU A 322 -16.49 4.97 -16.64
CA GLU A 322 -17.51 4.54 -15.66
C GLU A 322 -18.92 4.49 -16.27
N SER A 323 -19.18 5.25 -17.34
CA SER A 323 -20.47 5.25 -18.05
C SER A 323 -20.51 4.31 -19.26
N LEU A 324 -19.39 3.70 -19.61
CA LEU A 324 -19.24 2.80 -20.74
C LEU A 324 -18.60 1.49 -20.26
N SER A 325 -19.42 0.47 -20.02
CA SER A 325 -18.99 -0.85 -19.49
C SER A 325 -17.84 -1.53 -20.26
N ALA A 326 -17.54 -1.08 -21.48
CA ALA A 326 -16.44 -1.57 -22.31
C ALA A 326 -15.07 -0.92 -22.02
N LEU A 327 -14.99 0.10 -21.17
CA LEU A 327 -13.73 0.81 -20.85
C LEU A 327 -13.32 0.60 -19.39
N PRO A 328 -12.05 0.26 -19.13
CA PRO A 328 -11.58 0.09 -17.76
C PRO A 328 -11.56 1.44 -17.03
N ALA A 329 -11.97 1.44 -15.77
CA ALA A 329 -11.79 2.54 -14.83
C ALA A 329 -10.74 2.14 -13.78
N ALA A 330 -10.05 3.13 -13.21
CA ALA A 330 -9.11 2.92 -12.13
C ALA A 330 -9.75 3.27 -10.78
N SER A 331 -9.47 2.46 -9.75
CA SER A 331 -9.85 2.71 -8.36
C SER A 331 -9.11 3.94 -7.80
N ALA A 332 -9.62 4.52 -6.72
CA ALA A 332 -8.86 5.48 -5.91
C ALA A 332 -8.34 4.81 -4.65
N TYR A 333 -7.10 5.14 -4.32
CA TYR A 333 -6.38 4.61 -3.15
C TYR A 333 -5.85 5.77 -2.33
N VAL A 334 -5.73 5.59 -1.02
CA VAL A 334 -5.07 6.53 -0.13
C VAL A 334 -3.85 5.86 0.45
N PHE A 335 -2.67 6.12 -0.13
CA PHE A 335 -1.43 5.61 0.42
C PHE A 335 -1.14 6.32 1.73
N VAL A 336 -0.86 5.58 2.80
CA VAL A 336 -0.50 6.13 4.11
C VAL A 336 0.85 5.59 4.56
N ARG A 337 1.60 6.41 5.28
CA ARG A 337 2.81 6.00 5.99
C ARG A 337 2.81 6.66 7.35
N ALA A 338 3.10 5.89 8.38
CA ALA A 338 3.22 6.39 9.73
C ALA A 338 4.69 6.52 10.14
N ASN A 339 5.00 7.55 10.92
CA ASN A 339 6.32 7.76 11.50
C ASN A 339 6.17 8.60 12.76
N ASP A 340 6.72 8.15 13.89
CA ASP A 340 6.49 8.80 15.19
C ASP A 340 6.92 10.29 15.23
N GLU A 341 7.94 10.65 14.44
CA GLU A 341 8.44 12.04 14.39
C GLU A 341 7.66 12.90 13.38
N LEU A 342 7.29 12.34 12.22
CA LEU A 342 6.56 13.07 11.18
C LEU A 342 5.04 13.06 11.37
N GLY A 343 4.53 12.14 12.19
CA GLY A 343 3.11 11.81 12.27
C GLY A 343 2.66 10.98 11.07
N LEU A 344 1.46 11.27 10.59
CA LEU A 344 0.83 10.54 9.50
C LEU A 344 1.04 11.27 8.17
N VAL A 345 1.59 10.56 7.18
CA VAL A 345 1.73 11.07 5.81
C VAL A 345 0.71 10.37 4.91
N ILE A 346 -0.15 11.17 4.28
CA ILE A 346 -1.28 10.74 3.47
C ILE A 346 -1.03 11.14 2.02
N ASN A 347 -1.27 10.22 1.09
CA ASN A 347 -1.12 10.45 -0.34
C ASN A 347 -2.34 9.89 -1.09
N PRO A 348 -3.38 10.71 -1.30
CA PRO A 348 -4.55 10.32 -2.06
C PRO A 348 -4.18 10.16 -3.53
N TYR A 349 -4.66 9.12 -4.20
CA TYR A 349 -4.37 8.86 -5.59
C TYR A 349 -5.65 8.52 -6.37
N ASN A 350 -5.70 9.00 -7.61
CA ASN A 350 -6.90 9.00 -8.46
C ASN A 350 -8.16 9.65 -7.85
N THR A 351 -7.97 10.64 -6.98
CA THR A 351 -9.04 11.38 -6.32
C THR A 351 -9.39 12.67 -7.08
N SER A 352 -10.60 13.21 -6.85
CA SER A 352 -11.07 14.45 -7.49
C SER A 352 -10.32 15.69 -6.99
N ARG A 353 -9.92 15.67 -5.72
CA ARG A 353 -9.07 16.67 -5.04
C ARG A 353 -7.84 15.99 -4.44
N HIS A 354 -6.75 16.73 -4.32
CA HIS A 354 -5.49 16.26 -3.74
C HIS A 354 -4.84 15.06 -4.47
N HIS A 355 -5.17 14.85 -5.75
CA HIS A 355 -4.61 13.75 -6.54
C HIS A 355 -3.08 13.78 -6.54
N GLY A 356 -2.50 12.79 -5.89
CA GLY A 356 -1.09 12.56 -5.79
C GLY A 356 -0.34 13.68 -5.06
N GLU A 357 -1.03 14.47 -4.24
CA GLU A 357 -0.41 15.40 -3.30
C GLU A 357 0.09 14.63 -2.07
N ILE A 358 1.17 15.11 -1.44
CA ILE A 358 1.65 14.59 -0.16
C ILE A 358 1.11 15.50 0.93
N LEU A 359 0.33 14.91 1.82
CA LEU A 359 -0.40 15.55 2.91
C LEU A 359 0.22 15.05 4.21
N GLN A 360 0.48 15.94 5.17
CA GLN A 360 1.04 15.55 6.47
C GLN A 360 0.09 15.97 7.59
N VAL A 361 -0.14 15.07 8.54
CA VAL A 361 -0.79 15.34 9.83
C VAL A 361 0.27 15.13 10.91
N PRO A 362 0.85 16.22 11.47
CA PRO A 362 1.87 16.13 12.51
C PRO A 362 1.37 15.40 13.77
N PRO A 363 2.27 14.87 14.62
CA PRO A 363 1.88 14.19 15.85
C PRO A 363 1.00 15.05 16.77
N SER A 364 1.29 16.35 16.90
CA SER A 364 0.50 17.28 17.72
C SER A 364 -0.94 17.47 17.20
N ASP A 365 -1.12 17.42 15.88
CA ASP A 365 -2.46 17.50 15.28
C ASP A 365 -3.20 16.18 15.46
N LEU A 366 -2.53 15.03 15.35
CA LEU A 366 -3.13 13.73 15.67
C LEU A 366 -3.54 13.65 17.14
N GLU A 367 -2.71 14.16 18.05
CA GLU A 367 -3.00 14.17 19.48
C GLU A 367 -4.30 14.94 19.75
N ARG A 368 -4.41 16.15 19.21
CA ARG A 368 -5.63 16.96 19.28
C ARG A 368 -6.85 16.27 18.65
N LEU A 369 -6.70 15.63 17.48
CA LEU A 369 -7.81 14.97 16.79
C LEU A 369 -8.33 13.72 17.53
N LEU A 370 -7.44 13.01 18.22
CA LEU A 370 -7.74 11.71 18.81
C LEU A 370 -8.09 11.79 20.30
N PHE A 371 -7.54 12.76 21.03
CA PHE A 371 -7.66 12.83 22.49
C PHE A 371 -8.34 14.09 23.01
N ASP A 372 -8.26 15.21 22.29
CA ASP A 372 -9.05 16.38 22.61
C ASP A 372 -10.42 16.20 21.92
N ASP A 373 -11.52 16.16 22.66
CA ASP A 373 -12.88 16.07 22.11
C ASP A 373 -13.29 17.38 21.39
N ASP A 374 -12.48 17.81 20.41
CA ASP A 374 -12.70 18.96 19.54
C ASP A 374 -13.23 18.48 18.17
N PRO A 375 -14.56 18.43 17.98
CA PRO A 375 -15.17 17.97 16.73
C PRO A 375 -14.94 18.93 15.55
N GLU A 376 -14.41 20.14 15.78
CA GLU A 376 -14.07 21.11 14.73
C GLU A 376 -12.57 21.12 14.38
N ALA A 377 -11.76 20.27 15.03
CA ALA A 377 -10.38 20.06 14.62
C ALA A 377 -10.36 19.46 13.21
N VAL A 378 -10.28 20.32 12.19
CA VAL A 378 -9.96 19.89 10.83
C VAL A 378 -8.46 19.63 10.80
N PRO A 379 -7.98 18.48 10.31
CA PRO A 379 -6.56 18.27 10.15
C PRO A 379 -5.99 19.40 9.29
N THR A 380 -5.00 20.12 9.84
CA THR A 380 -4.22 21.09 9.08
C THR A 380 -3.33 20.31 8.13
N VAL A 381 -3.93 19.87 7.02
CA VAL A 381 -3.21 19.13 6.01
C VAL A 381 -2.25 20.10 5.29
N GLY A 382 -1.00 20.10 5.72
CA GLY A 382 0.06 20.88 5.09
C GLY A 382 0.38 20.32 3.71
N GLY A 383 0.06 21.06 2.65
CA GLY A 383 0.56 20.78 1.30
C GLY A 383 1.99 21.33 1.12
N PRO A 384 2.81 20.77 0.19
CA PRO A 384 4.08 21.39 -0.16
C PRO A 384 3.80 22.79 -0.71
N GLY A 385 4.35 23.82 -0.05
CA GLY A 385 4.18 25.22 -0.44
C GLY A 385 4.38 25.39 -1.94
N ARG A 386 3.32 25.82 -2.64
CA ARG A 386 3.47 26.25 -4.02
C ARG A 386 4.39 27.46 -3.99
N SER A 387 5.59 27.35 -4.56
CA SER A 387 6.35 28.55 -4.90
C SER A 387 5.49 29.33 -5.89
N GLU A 388 4.95 30.46 -5.46
CA GLU A 388 4.42 31.45 -6.38
C GLU A 388 5.54 31.83 -7.32
N ARG A 389 5.40 31.43 -8.59
CA ARG A 389 6.14 32.08 -9.66
C ARG A 389 5.52 33.45 -9.81
N THR A 390 6.10 34.44 -9.14
CA THR A 390 5.95 35.84 -9.51
C THR A 390 6.50 35.97 -10.93
N HIS A 391 5.59 36.22 -11.87
CA HIS A 391 5.96 36.80 -13.15
C HIS A 391 6.27 38.27 -12.90
N ASP A 392 7.55 38.62 -12.98
CA ASP A 392 8.01 39.93 -13.44
C ASP A 392 8.74 39.73 -14.77
#